data_AF-A0A957G281-F1
#
_entry.id   AF-A0A957G281-F1
#
_cell.length_a   1.000
_cell.length_b   1.000
_cell.length_c   1.000
_cell.angle_alpha   90.00
_cell.angle_beta   90.00
_cell.angle_gamma   90.00
#
_symmetry.space_group_name_H-M   'P 1'
#
loop_
_entity.id
_entity.type
_entity.pdbx_description
1 polymer ?
#
loop_
_entity_poly.entity_id
_entity_poly.type
_entity_poly.pdbx_seq_one_letter_code
_entity_poly.pdbx_strand_id
1 'polypeptide(L)'
;MQPLRDIFAAADHPDLLVGLGVADDAAVYKLNENQAIINTTDFFPPVVDDPYDYGAIAAANALSDVYAMGGEVLFAMNIVGFPDNLDRAILQEILRGGAEKVAEA
;
A
#
# COMPACT_ATOMS: atom_id res chain seq x y z
N MET A 1 2.63 14.71 -7.02
CA MET A 1 1.58 15.52 -6.36
C MET A 1 1.35 16.92 -6.95
N GLN A 2 2.22 17.49 -7.81
CA GLN A 2 2.01 18.82 -8.43
C GLN A 2 0.60 19.09 -9.01
N PRO A 3 -0.05 18.15 -9.72
CA PRO A 3 -1.39 18.39 -10.30
C PRO A 3 -2.52 18.53 -9.27
N LEU A 4 -2.32 18.08 -8.02
CA LEU A 4 -3.35 18.06 -6.99
C LEU A 4 -3.29 19.27 -6.07
N ARG A 5 -2.23 20.10 -6.15
CA ARG A 5 -2.02 21.25 -5.26
C ARG A 5 -3.09 22.33 -5.42
N ASP A 6 -3.65 22.48 -6.62
CA ASP A 6 -4.71 23.45 -6.91
C ASP A 6 -6.10 22.92 -6.51
N ILE A 7 -6.21 21.64 -6.14
CA ILE A 7 -7.45 20.99 -5.72
C ILE A 7 -7.48 20.82 -4.19
N PHE A 8 -6.35 20.43 -3.59
CA PHE A 8 -6.22 20.19 -2.15
C PHE A 8 -5.13 21.09 -1.56
N ALA A 9 -5.54 22.13 -0.85
CA ALA A 9 -4.61 22.97 -0.09
C ALA A 9 -4.29 22.30 1.24
N ALA A 10 -3.00 22.08 1.53
CA ALA A 10 -2.57 21.45 2.78
C ALA A 10 -3.07 22.19 4.04
N ALA A 11 -3.25 23.51 3.95
CA ALA A 11 -3.79 24.33 5.04
C ALA A 11 -5.23 23.95 5.44
N ASP A 12 -6.02 23.40 4.51
CA ASP A 12 -7.40 22.97 4.77
C ASP A 12 -7.47 21.58 5.42
N HIS A 13 -6.32 20.90 5.52
CA HIS A 13 -6.20 19.54 6.05
C HIS A 13 -5.13 19.45 7.15
N PRO A 14 -5.30 20.15 8.28
CA PRO A 14 -4.29 20.24 9.34
C PRO A 14 -3.94 18.88 9.99
N ASP A 15 -4.87 17.91 9.94
CA ASP A 15 -4.65 16.56 10.46
C ASP A 15 -3.91 15.64 9.47
N LEU A 16 -3.74 16.04 8.20
CA LEU A 16 -2.89 15.32 7.25
C LEU A 16 -1.44 15.76 7.42
N LEU A 17 -0.71 15.02 8.25
CA LEU A 17 0.67 15.31 8.64
C LEU A 17 1.64 15.13 7.47
N VAL A 18 1.41 14.12 6.62
CA VAL A 18 2.20 13.81 5.42
C VAL A 18 1.25 13.45 4.27
N GLY A 19 1.53 13.92 3.05
CA GLY A 19 0.77 13.54 1.85
C GLY A 19 0.65 14.63 0.78
N LEU A 20 0.26 15.86 1.14
CA LEU A 20 0.03 16.94 0.15
C LEU A 20 1.25 17.84 -0.13
N GLY A 21 2.31 17.68 0.65
CA GLY A 21 3.52 18.51 0.62
C GLY A 21 4.63 17.95 -0.26
N VAL A 22 5.66 17.37 0.39
CA VAL A 22 6.77 16.66 -0.25
C VAL A 22 6.31 15.23 -0.53
N ALA A 23 6.75 14.66 -1.66
CA ALA A 23 6.49 13.26 -1.95
C ALA A 23 7.21 12.40 -0.91
N ASP A 24 6.46 11.54 -0.23
CA ASP A 24 6.92 10.63 0.81
C ASP A 24 6.27 9.26 0.53
N ASP A 25 6.80 8.21 1.16
CA ASP A 25 6.42 6.82 0.84
C ASP A 25 4.99 6.47 1.29
N ALA A 26 4.36 7.30 2.13
CA ALA A 26 2.98 7.12 2.59
C ALA A 26 2.29 8.45 2.95
N ALA A 27 0.96 8.41 3.06
CA ALA A 27 0.19 9.46 3.71
C ALA A 27 0.06 9.18 5.22
N VAL A 28 0.17 10.23 6.04
CA VAL A 28 0.05 10.12 7.51
C VAL A 28 -1.06 11.03 7.99
N TYR A 29 -2.09 10.46 8.62
CA TYR A 29 -3.25 11.19 9.10
C TYR A 29 -3.38 11.09 10.62
N LYS A 30 -3.41 12.22 11.32
CA LYS A 30 -3.54 12.30 12.77
C LYS A 30 -4.96 11.92 13.20
N LEU A 31 -5.08 11.02 14.18
CA LEU A 31 -6.36 10.69 14.81
C LEU A 31 -6.57 11.44 16.12
N ASN A 32 -5.50 11.61 16.90
CA ASN A 32 -5.50 12.33 18.16
C ASN A 32 -4.06 12.77 18.51
N GLU A 33 -3.83 13.28 19.71
CA GLU A 33 -2.52 13.77 20.16
C GLU A 33 -1.41 12.72 20.14
N ASN A 34 -1.76 11.43 20.24
CA ASN A 34 -0.81 10.33 20.44
C ASN A 34 -0.84 9.27 19.32
N GLN A 35 -1.74 9.38 18.34
CA GLN A 35 -1.94 8.36 17.31
C GLN A 35 -2.17 8.98 15.93
N ALA A 36 -1.63 8.31 14.92
CA ALA A 36 -1.85 8.59 13.51
C ALA A 36 -2.00 7.29 12.73
N ILE A 37 -2.67 7.37 11.57
CA ILE A 37 -2.76 6.30 10.59
C ILE A 37 -1.76 6.56 9.48
N ILE A 38 -0.99 5.54 9.14
CA ILE A 38 -0.17 5.51 7.93
C ILE A 38 -0.98 4.78 6.87
N ASN A 39 -1.12 5.40 5.70
CA ASN A 39 -1.76 4.80 4.54
C ASN A 39 -0.80 4.86 3.35
N THR A 40 -0.47 3.70 2.81
CA THR A 40 0.30 3.55 1.57
C THR A 40 -0.45 2.64 0.61
N THR A 41 -0.11 2.73 -0.66
CA THR A 41 -0.55 1.80 -1.70
C THR A 41 0.55 1.64 -2.73
N ASP A 42 0.91 0.40 -3.02
CA ASP A 42 1.77 0.06 -4.15
C ASP A 42 1.23 -1.19 -4.85
N PHE A 43 1.32 -1.19 -6.17
CA PHE A 43 0.96 -2.31 -7.03
C PHE A 43 1.73 -2.20 -8.33
N PHE A 44 2.16 -3.34 -8.86
CA PHE A 44 2.98 -3.38 -10.07
C PHE A 44 2.73 -4.67 -10.86
N PRO A 45 3.02 -4.68 -12.18
CA PRO A 45 2.95 -5.90 -12.99
C PRO A 45 3.89 -7.00 -12.46
N PRO A 46 3.66 -8.28 -12.78
CA PRO A 46 4.52 -9.37 -12.32
C PRO A 46 6.02 -9.14 -12.62
N VAL A 47 6.86 -9.30 -11.59
CA VAL A 47 8.33 -9.16 -11.67
C VAL A 47 9.07 -10.49 -11.67
N VAL A 48 8.36 -11.58 -11.36
CA VAL A 48 8.84 -12.97 -11.34
C VAL A 48 7.77 -13.89 -11.94
N ASP A 49 8.19 -15.08 -12.36
CA ASP A 49 7.31 -16.05 -13.02
C ASP A 49 6.42 -16.84 -12.06
N ASP A 50 6.91 -17.10 -10.83
CA ASP A 50 6.14 -17.83 -9.83
C ASP A 50 5.04 -16.93 -9.25
N PRO A 51 3.75 -17.32 -9.37
CA PRO A 51 2.64 -16.47 -8.94
C PRO A 51 2.63 -16.22 -7.43
N TYR A 52 2.99 -17.22 -6.63
CA TYR A 52 3.04 -17.10 -5.18
C TYR A 52 4.13 -16.11 -4.76
N ASP A 53 5.33 -16.26 -5.31
CA ASP A 53 6.45 -15.35 -5.03
C ASP A 53 6.11 -13.92 -5.46
N TYR A 54 5.48 -13.73 -6.61
CA TYR A 54 5.01 -12.40 -7.04
C TYR A 54 4.06 -11.78 -6.01
N GLY A 55 3.05 -12.54 -5.55
CA GLY A 55 2.11 -12.07 -4.53
C GLY A 55 2.80 -11.69 -3.21
N ALA A 56 3.73 -12.53 -2.75
CA ALA A 56 4.50 -12.28 -1.53
C ALA A 56 5.42 -11.04 -1.67
N ILE A 57 6.08 -10.87 -2.81
CA ILE A 57 6.94 -9.71 -3.11
C ILE A 57 6.09 -8.42 -3.16
N ALA A 58 4.94 -8.45 -3.83
CA ALA A 58 4.05 -7.30 -3.92
C ALA A 58 3.53 -6.86 -2.55
N ALA A 59 3.09 -7.81 -1.72
CA ALA A 59 2.66 -7.52 -0.35
C ALA A 59 3.83 -6.98 0.50
N ALA A 60 5.00 -7.62 0.47
CA ALA A 60 6.16 -7.16 1.24
C ALA A 60 6.57 -5.73 0.87
N ASN A 61 6.57 -5.39 -0.43
CA ASN A 61 6.89 -4.06 -0.91
C ASN A 61 5.87 -3.02 -0.40
N ALA A 62 4.57 -3.28 -0.57
CA ALA A 62 3.52 -2.38 -0.11
C ALA A 62 3.50 -2.20 1.43
N LEU A 63 3.85 -3.24 2.20
CA LEU A 63 3.96 -3.13 3.66
C LEU A 63 5.22 -2.35 4.09
N SER A 64 6.26 -2.34 3.26
CA SER A 64 7.55 -1.76 3.62
C SER A 64 7.50 -0.26 3.90
N ASP A 65 6.61 0.48 3.24
CA ASP A 65 6.47 1.93 3.51
C ASP A 65 5.93 2.19 4.92
N VAL A 66 5.06 1.32 5.45
CA VAL A 66 4.56 1.45 6.82
C VAL A 66 5.72 1.30 7.80
N TYR A 67 6.57 0.30 7.61
CA TYR A 67 7.75 0.08 8.45
C TYR A 67 8.80 1.20 8.27
N ALA A 68 8.99 1.70 7.05
CA ALA A 68 9.90 2.82 6.77
C ALA A 68 9.47 4.11 7.51
N MET A 69 8.16 4.32 7.66
CA MET A 69 7.58 5.41 8.44
C MET A 69 7.54 5.12 9.95
N GLY A 70 8.09 3.99 10.41
CA GLY A 70 8.14 3.60 11.82
C GLY A 70 6.81 3.12 12.39
N GLY A 71 5.87 2.72 11.53
CA GLY A 71 4.54 2.25 11.89
C GLY A 71 4.44 0.74 12.15
N GLU A 72 3.27 0.35 12.64
CA GLU A 72 2.83 -1.04 12.76
C GLU A 72 1.67 -1.28 11.77
N VAL A 73 1.69 -2.42 11.08
CA VAL A 73 0.66 -2.77 10.10
C VAL A 73 -0.62 -3.22 10.83
N LEU A 74 -1.70 -2.45 10.67
CA LEU A 74 -2.99 -2.77 11.31
C LEU A 74 -3.91 -3.62 10.44
N PHE A 75 -3.89 -3.37 9.13
CA PHE A 75 -4.70 -4.06 8.13
C PHE A 75 -4.08 -3.86 6.74
N ALA A 76 -4.49 -4.71 5.79
CA ALA A 76 -4.14 -4.57 4.38
C ALA A 76 -5.39 -4.70 3.51
N MET A 77 -5.41 -3.99 2.38
CA MET A 77 -6.43 -4.12 1.35
C MET A 77 -5.77 -4.54 0.04
N ASN A 78 -6.24 -5.64 -0.52
CA ASN A 78 -5.67 -6.15 -1.75
C ASN A 78 -6.27 -5.44 -2.99
N ILE A 79 -5.41 -5.02 -3.93
CA ILE A 79 -5.77 -4.36 -5.19
C ILE A 79 -5.36 -5.26 -6.35
N VAL A 80 -6.32 -5.68 -7.18
CA VAL A 80 -6.07 -6.65 -8.26
C VAL A 80 -6.70 -6.20 -9.56
N GLY A 81 -5.88 -6.16 -10.61
CA GLY A 81 -6.31 -6.28 -11.99
C GLY A 81 -5.85 -7.63 -12.53
N PHE A 82 -6.79 -8.48 -12.98
CA PHE A 82 -6.45 -9.81 -13.51
C PHE A 82 -7.13 -10.05 -14.86
N PRO A 83 -6.40 -10.48 -15.90
CA PRO A 83 -6.98 -10.78 -17.20
C PRO A 83 -8.04 -11.89 -17.13
N ASP A 84 -9.14 -11.72 -17.86
CA ASP A 84 -10.25 -12.67 -17.90
C ASP A 84 -9.93 -13.98 -18.64
N ASN A 85 -8.89 -13.97 -19.47
CA ASN A 85 -8.43 -15.11 -20.27
C ASN A 85 -7.35 -15.96 -19.58
N LEU A 86 -6.93 -15.63 -18.36
CA LEU A 86 -5.96 -16.41 -17.59
C LEU A 86 -6.66 -17.34 -16.58
N ASP A 87 -5.97 -18.44 -16.23
CA ASP A 87 -6.47 -19.38 -15.24
C ASP A 87 -6.57 -18.72 -13.86
N ARG A 88 -7.72 -18.86 -13.20
CA ARG A 88 -7.96 -18.37 -11.85
C ARG A 88 -7.07 -19.04 -10.80
N ALA A 89 -6.53 -20.22 -11.08
CA ALA A 89 -5.53 -20.85 -10.21
C ALA A 89 -4.28 -19.97 -10.04
N ILE A 90 -3.87 -19.24 -11.08
CA ILE A 90 -2.76 -18.27 -10.99
C ILE A 90 -3.12 -17.16 -10.00
N LEU A 91 -4.32 -16.58 -10.14
CA LEU A 91 -4.79 -15.55 -9.21
C LEU A 91 -4.83 -16.06 -7.77
N GLN A 92 -5.31 -17.29 -7.54
CA GLN A 92 -5.35 -17.88 -6.20
C GLN A 92 -3.96 -17.96 -5.57
N GLU A 93 -2.94 -18.35 -6.33
CA GLU A 93 -1.57 -18.43 -5.82
C GLU A 93 -0.97 -17.04 -5.52
N ILE A 94 -1.26 -16.04 -6.35
CA ILE A 94 -0.87 -14.63 -6.07
C ILE A 94 -1.51 -14.15 -4.78
N LEU A 95 -2.82 -14.36 -4.62
CA LEU A 95 -3.54 -13.96 -3.42
C LEU A 95 -3.04 -14.70 -2.17
N ARG A 96 -2.67 -15.98 -2.32
CA ARG A 96 -2.11 -16.79 -1.25
C ARG A 96 -0.76 -16.25 -0.80
N GLY A 97 0.16 -15.97 -1.72
CA GLY A 97 1.47 -15.39 -1.41
C GLY A 97 1.35 -14.03 -0.71
N GLY A 98 0.46 -13.17 -1.19
CA GLY A 98 0.20 -11.88 -0.55
C GLY A 98 -0.40 -12.02 0.85
N ALA A 99 -1.39 -12.89 1.02
CA ALA A 99 -2.07 -13.10 2.30
C ALA A 99 -1.15 -13.72 3.36
N GLU A 100 -0.35 -14.73 3.00
CA GLU A 100 0.62 -15.34 3.91
C GLU A 100 1.69 -14.33 4.32
N LYS A 101 2.16 -13.47 3.40
CA LYS A 101 3.10 -12.39 3.74
C LYS A 101 2.50 -11.35 4.68
N VAL A 102 1.24 -10.96 4.49
CA VAL A 102 0.54 -10.05 5.41
C VAL A 102 0.33 -10.69 6.79
N ALA A 103 0.16 -12.00 6.87
CA ALA A 103 0.00 -12.70 8.15
C ALA A 103 1.29 -12.78 8.99
N GLU A 104 2.45 -12.60 8.37
CA GLU A 104 3.75 -12.50 9.05
C GLU A 104 4.05 -11.09 9.61
N ALA A 105 3.24 -10.09 9.24
CA ALA A 105 3.47 -8.67 9.49
C ALA A 105 3.29 -8.22 10.94
#